data_AF-A0A6A8Q779-F1
#
_entry.id   AF-A0A6A8Q779-F1
#
_cell.length_a   1.000
_cell.length_b   1.000
_cell.length_c   1.000
_cell.angle_alpha   90.00
_cell.angle_beta   90.00
_cell.angle_gamma   90.00
#
_symmetry.space_group_name_H-M   'P 1'
#
loop_
_entity.id
_entity.type
_entity.pdbx_description
1 polymer ?
#
loop_
_entity_poly.entity_id
_entity_poly.type
_entity_poly.pdbx_seq_one_letter_code
_entity_poly.pdbx_strand_id
1 'polypeptide(L)'
;MDREKIPVVYSERSMSLSIPRLILDLSAWWIFGIVLFLYLLVAGISQEFIYKNSLYYRSYSGTLTNDTIEGMLGFQSRFWWTGYAVTPIILLFKFLFTSICISIGAMLQGIDIKFKDIFKTAMLAEGVFIVAQVIFMISLYVHLEDVTLQNTSGYYPFSALYFIGMENVNAQWAVYPLQTINLFEVLYVAVIAWLLSKKWRPDFIEGLNIVIPSYGLGLLLWMVLVAFLILQVS
;
A
#
# COMPACT_ATOMS: atom_id res chain seq x y z
N MET A 1 -31.58 -16.09 -46.66
CA MET A 1 -30.99 -17.02 -45.68
C MET A 1 -30.63 -16.19 -44.46
N ASP A 2 -31.60 -16.08 -43.56
CA ASP A 2 -31.60 -15.21 -42.40
C ASP A 2 -30.55 -15.66 -41.40
N ARG A 3 -29.72 -14.72 -40.90
CA ARG A 3 -28.84 -14.99 -39.77
C ARG A 3 -29.67 -14.87 -38.50
N GLU A 4 -30.09 -16.02 -38.01
CA GLU A 4 -30.73 -16.23 -36.72
C GLU A 4 -29.93 -15.52 -35.62
N LYS A 5 -30.58 -14.54 -34.98
CA LYS A 5 -30.08 -13.87 -33.78
C LYS A 5 -30.09 -14.90 -32.66
N ILE A 6 -28.91 -15.36 -32.26
CA ILE A 6 -28.73 -16.16 -31.04
C ILE A 6 -29.13 -15.26 -29.86
N PRO A 7 -30.17 -15.59 -29.09
CA PRO A 7 -30.52 -14.80 -27.93
C PRO A 7 -29.43 -14.97 -26.87
N VAL A 8 -28.88 -13.86 -26.39
CA VAL A 8 -28.03 -13.83 -25.19
C VAL A 8 -28.93 -14.20 -24.02
N VAL A 9 -28.93 -15.49 -23.68
CA VAL A 9 -29.58 -16.01 -22.48
C VAL A 9 -28.82 -15.43 -21.29
N TYR A 10 -29.38 -14.38 -20.67
CA TYR A 10 -29.05 -14.01 -19.31
C TYR A 10 -29.48 -15.16 -18.41
N SER A 11 -28.59 -16.14 -18.22
CA SER A 11 -28.83 -17.20 -17.27
C SER A 11 -28.87 -16.56 -15.89
N GLU A 12 -30.04 -16.53 -15.27
CA GLU A 12 -30.27 -16.33 -13.85
C GLU A 12 -29.46 -17.37 -13.07
N ARG A 13 -28.16 -17.12 -12.90
CA ARG A 13 -27.25 -18.00 -12.17
C ARG A 13 -27.36 -17.65 -10.70
N SER A 14 -28.21 -18.42 -10.02
CA SER A 14 -28.25 -18.69 -8.57
C SER A 14 -27.47 -17.71 -7.69
N MET A 15 -28.26 -16.95 -6.94
CA MET A 15 -27.89 -16.03 -5.86
C MET A 15 -27.12 -16.75 -4.73
N SER A 16 -25.88 -17.17 -5.00
CA SER A 16 -24.92 -17.50 -3.95
C SER A 16 -24.14 -16.23 -3.60
N LEU A 17 -24.38 -15.73 -2.39
CA LEU A 17 -23.60 -14.64 -1.79
C LEU A 17 -22.16 -15.14 -1.57
N SER A 18 -21.32 -15.04 -2.59
CA SER A 18 -19.88 -15.15 -2.39
C SER A 18 -19.40 -13.86 -1.71
N ILE A 19 -18.57 -13.99 -0.66
CA ILE A 19 -17.96 -12.87 0.09
C ILE A 19 -17.44 -11.72 -0.81
N PRO A 20 -16.83 -11.99 -2.00
CA PRO A 20 -16.39 -10.94 -2.90
C PRO A 20 -17.51 -10.04 -3.43
N ARG A 21 -18.71 -10.56 -3.67
CA ARG A 21 -19.85 -9.76 -4.16
C ARG A 21 -20.36 -8.78 -3.10
N LEU A 22 -20.47 -9.22 -1.86
CA LEU A 22 -20.91 -8.37 -0.74
C LEU A 22 -19.99 -7.15 -0.58
N ILE A 23 -18.67 -7.37 -0.67
CA ILE A 23 -17.66 -6.32 -0.55
C ILE A 23 -17.71 -5.37 -1.76
N LEU A 24 -17.98 -5.91 -2.94
CA LEU A 24 -18.13 -5.15 -4.19
C LEU A 24 -19.43 -4.33 -4.25
N ASP A 25 -20.41 -4.54 -3.37
CA ASP A 25 -21.66 -3.77 -3.30
C ASP A 25 -21.64 -2.66 -2.23
N LEU A 26 -20.68 -2.68 -1.29
CA LEU A 26 -20.53 -1.66 -0.24
C LEU A 26 -20.37 -0.22 -0.80
N SER A 27 -20.84 0.79 -0.08
CA SER A 27 -20.57 2.17 -0.51
C SER A 27 -19.07 2.49 -0.41
N ALA A 28 -18.57 3.33 -1.32
CA ALA A 28 -17.16 3.76 -1.33
C ALA A 28 -16.75 4.42 0.01
N TRP A 29 -17.67 5.17 0.63
CA TRP A 29 -17.46 5.83 1.91
C TRP A 29 -17.24 4.83 3.06
N TRP A 30 -18.00 3.72 3.08
CA TRP A 30 -17.81 2.68 4.10
C TRP A 30 -16.46 1.97 3.94
N ILE A 31 -16.06 1.66 2.71
CA ILE A 31 -14.75 1.06 2.42
C ILE A 31 -13.63 1.98 2.89
N PHE A 32 -13.71 3.27 2.53
CA PHE A 32 -12.74 4.27 2.96
C PHE A 32 -12.66 4.36 4.49
N GLY A 33 -13.82 4.42 5.17
CA GLY A 33 -13.88 4.47 6.63
C GLY A 33 -13.24 3.25 7.30
N ILE A 34 -13.49 2.04 6.77
CA ILE A 34 -12.90 0.79 7.28
C ILE A 34 -11.39 0.78 7.06
N VAL A 35 -10.92 1.10 5.84
CA VAL A 35 -9.49 1.15 5.51
C VAL A 35 -8.79 2.16 6.41
N LEU A 36 -9.34 3.38 6.53
CA LEU A 36 -8.79 4.41 7.40
C LEU A 36 -8.73 3.95 8.85
N PHE A 37 -9.82 3.38 9.38
CA PHE A 37 -9.86 2.87 10.75
C PHE A 37 -8.78 1.81 11.00
N LEU A 38 -8.61 0.86 10.07
CA LEU A 38 -7.59 -0.18 10.19
C LEU A 38 -6.17 0.39 10.16
N TYR A 39 -5.90 1.37 9.29
CA TYR A 39 -4.61 2.08 9.26
C TYR A 39 -4.33 2.79 10.59
N LEU A 40 -5.32 3.52 11.13
CA LEU A 40 -5.17 4.22 12.40
C LEU A 40 -5.03 3.24 13.59
N LEU A 41 -5.72 2.10 13.54
CA LEU A 41 -5.61 1.04 14.54
C LEU A 41 -4.21 0.42 14.54
N VAL A 42 -3.68 0.06 13.38
CA VAL A 42 -2.30 -0.48 13.26
C VAL A 42 -1.28 0.56 13.73
N ALA A 43 -1.45 1.83 13.37
CA ALA A 43 -0.60 2.92 13.83
C ALA A 43 -0.65 3.09 15.36
N GLY A 44 -1.85 3.07 15.95
CA GLY A 44 -2.03 3.18 17.40
C GLY A 44 -1.41 2.02 18.17
N ILE A 45 -1.60 0.78 17.70
CA ILE A 45 -0.96 -0.40 18.30
C ILE A 45 0.57 -0.30 18.18
N SER A 46 1.09 0.08 17.01
CA SER A 46 2.53 0.23 16.80
C SER A 46 3.12 1.27 17.74
N GLN A 47 2.43 2.40 17.94
CA GLN A 47 2.87 3.45 18.86
C GLN A 47 2.93 2.97 20.31
N GLU A 48 1.94 2.20 20.75
CA GLU A 48 1.90 1.68 22.12
C GLU A 48 2.90 0.54 22.34
N PHE A 49 3.08 -0.38 21.39
CA PHE A 49 3.90 -1.58 21.64
C PHE A 49 5.35 -1.48 21.16
N ILE A 50 5.63 -0.72 20.10
CA ILE A 50 6.95 -0.65 19.47
C ILE A 50 7.64 0.68 19.80
N TYR A 51 7.00 1.80 19.49
CA TYR A 51 7.63 3.13 19.55
C TYR A 51 7.52 3.82 20.92
N LYS A 52 7.65 3.05 22.01
CA LYS A 52 7.71 3.62 23.37
C LYS A 52 8.94 4.50 23.55
N ASN A 53 8.88 5.45 24.49
CA ASN A 53 10.01 6.31 24.86
C ASN A 53 11.29 5.52 25.15
N SER A 54 11.17 4.30 25.68
CA SER A 54 12.29 3.39 25.93
C SER A 54 13.08 3.04 24.66
N LEU A 55 12.43 2.96 23.49
CA LEU A 55 13.11 2.73 22.21
C LEU A 55 14.00 3.92 21.81
N TYR A 56 13.53 5.14 22.05
CA TYR A 56 14.28 6.37 21.80
C TYR A 56 15.50 6.46 22.70
N TYR A 57 15.31 6.20 24.01
CA TYR A 57 16.44 6.14 24.95
C TYR A 57 17.46 5.08 24.53
N ARG A 58 17.03 3.86 24.20
CA ARG A 58 17.94 2.80 23.72
C ARG A 58 18.68 3.17 22.44
N SER A 59 18.02 3.86 21.50
CA SER A 59 18.61 4.21 20.21
C SER A 59 19.58 5.38 20.29
N TYR A 60 19.42 6.29 21.26
CA TYR A 60 20.16 7.55 21.32
C TYR A 60 20.96 7.79 22.60
N SER A 61 20.79 7.01 23.67
CA SER A 61 21.52 7.23 24.93
C SER A 61 23.03 7.09 24.81
N GLY A 62 23.51 6.39 23.77
CA GLY A 62 24.94 6.26 23.45
C GLY A 62 25.53 7.43 22.66
N THR A 63 24.70 8.31 22.11
CA THR A 63 25.12 9.38 21.18
C THR A 63 24.64 10.78 21.56
N LEU A 64 23.56 10.90 22.32
CA LEU A 64 22.94 12.17 22.71
C LEU A 64 22.85 12.29 24.24
N THR A 65 22.83 13.54 24.73
CA THR A 65 22.55 13.82 26.15
C THR A 65 21.08 13.60 26.48
N ASN A 66 20.79 13.23 27.73
CA ASN A 66 19.42 12.99 28.19
C ASN A 66 18.51 14.20 27.96
N ASP A 67 19.00 15.42 28.24
CA ASP A 67 18.25 16.67 28.02
C ASP A 67 17.83 16.85 26.54
N THR A 68 18.68 16.40 25.60
CA THR A 68 18.37 16.45 24.16
C THR A 68 17.30 15.42 23.79
N ILE A 69 17.39 14.21 24.34
CA ILE A 69 16.42 13.14 24.12
C ILE A 69 15.05 13.54 24.69
N GLU A 70 15.03 14.14 25.89
CA GLU A 70 13.80 14.67 26.50
C GLU A 70 13.18 15.80 25.67
N GLY A 71 14.01 16.71 25.13
CA GLY A 71 13.55 17.75 24.21
C GLY A 71 12.92 17.19 22.93
N MET A 72 13.52 16.15 22.34
CA MET A 72 12.96 15.46 21.15
C MET A 72 11.64 14.78 21.47
N LEU A 73 11.56 14.06 22.59
CA LEU A 73 10.33 13.41 23.05
C LEU A 73 9.22 14.42 23.34
N GLY A 74 9.55 15.59 23.91
CA GLY A 74 8.62 16.68 24.15
C GLY A 74 8.09 17.34 22.86
N PHE A 75 8.92 17.45 21.83
CA PHE A 75 8.45 17.90 20.51
C PHE A 75 7.51 16.87 19.87
N GLN A 76 7.89 15.59 19.90
CA GLN A 76 7.06 14.51 19.39
C GLN A 76 5.71 14.42 20.11
N SER A 77 5.71 14.56 21.45
CA SER A 77 4.47 14.53 22.25
C SER A 77 3.55 15.72 21.97
N ARG A 78 4.05 16.81 21.38
CA ARG A 78 3.22 17.96 20.94
C ARG A 78 2.60 17.73 19.57
N PHE A 79 3.32 17.07 18.67
CA PHE A 79 2.91 16.86 17.27
C PHE A 79 2.43 15.44 16.97
N TRP A 80 2.23 14.58 17.98
CA TRP A 80 1.82 13.19 17.84
C TRP A 80 0.57 13.00 16.94
N TRP A 81 -0.41 13.91 17.05
CA TRP A 81 -1.69 13.84 16.33
C TRP A 81 -1.54 14.13 14.83
N THR A 82 -0.45 14.80 14.41
CA THR A 82 -0.25 15.19 13.00
C THR A 82 -0.14 13.98 12.08
N GLY A 83 0.52 12.91 12.51
CA GLY A 83 0.59 11.66 11.74
C GLY A 83 -0.78 11.06 11.48
N TYR A 84 -1.64 11.04 12.51
CA TYR A 84 -3.01 10.54 12.40
C TYR A 84 -3.88 11.44 11.49
N ALA A 85 -3.69 12.76 11.54
CA ALA A 85 -4.43 13.71 10.70
C ALA A 85 -4.00 13.69 9.22
N VAL A 86 -2.72 13.41 8.94
CA VAL A 86 -2.17 13.34 7.58
C VAL A 86 -2.48 11.99 6.90
N THR A 87 -2.65 10.92 7.68
CA THR A 87 -2.98 9.57 7.18
C THR A 87 -4.12 9.52 6.14
N PRO A 88 -5.31 10.12 6.36
CA PRO A 88 -6.38 10.11 5.37
C PRO A 88 -6.01 10.80 4.06
N ILE A 89 -5.19 11.86 4.10
CA ILE A 89 -4.74 12.60 2.92
C ILE A 89 -3.79 11.72 2.09
N ILE A 90 -2.84 11.04 2.75
CA ILE A 90 -1.91 10.11 2.09
C ILE A 90 -2.68 8.96 1.44
N LEU A 91 -3.66 8.38 2.14
CA LEU A 91 -4.48 7.30 1.59
C LEU A 91 -5.26 7.75 0.35
N LEU A 92 -5.91 8.92 0.40
CA LEU A 92 -6.60 9.46 -0.77
C LEU A 92 -5.65 9.68 -1.95
N PHE A 93 -4.46 10.21 -1.71
CA PHE A 93 -3.44 10.37 -2.74
C PHE A 93 -3.05 9.02 -3.36
N LYS A 94 -2.80 7.98 -2.55
CA LYS A 94 -2.48 6.62 -3.05
C LYS A 94 -3.59 6.06 -3.93
N PHE A 95 -4.84 6.18 -3.50
CA PHE A 95 -5.98 5.63 -4.24
C PHE A 95 -6.17 6.38 -5.56
N LEU A 96 -6.05 7.71 -5.55
CA LEU A 96 -6.13 8.54 -6.75
C LEU A 96 -5.01 8.19 -7.73
N PHE A 97 -3.77 8.13 -7.25
CA PHE A 97 -2.60 7.77 -8.06
C PHE A 97 -2.82 6.43 -8.78
N THR A 98 -3.13 5.38 -8.02
CA THR A 98 -3.38 4.04 -8.57
C THR A 98 -4.53 4.04 -9.57
N SER A 99 -5.62 4.75 -9.24
CA SER A 99 -6.80 4.80 -10.10
C SER A 99 -6.54 5.54 -11.39
N ILE A 100 -5.78 6.62 -11.37
CA ILE A 100 -5.37 7.38 -12.56
C ILE A 100 -4.52 6.48 -13.46
N CYS A 101 -3.51 5.80 -12.90
CA CYS A 101 -2.66 4.88 -13.66
C CYS A 101 -3.50 3.82 -14.37
N ILE A 102 -4.38 3.12 -13.65
CA ILE A 102 -5.23 2.06 -14.23
C ILE A 102 -6.24 2.63 -15.22
N SER A 103 -6.81 3.80 -14.96
CA SER A 103 -7.76 4.44 -15.89
C SER A 103 -7.10 4.77 -17.22
N ILE A 104 -5.87 5.31 -17.20
CA ILE A 104 -5.09 5.54 -18.42
C ILE A 104 -4.86 4.21 -19.15
N GLY A 105 -4.44 3.16 -18.43
CA GLY A 105 -4.24 1.83 -19.02
C GLY A 105 -5.49 1.26 -19.69
N ALA A 106 -6.63 1.33 -19.01
CA ALA A 106 -7.92 0.88 -19.53
C ALA A 106 -8.33 1.69 -20.78
N MET A 107 -8.19 3.01 -20.74
CA MET A 107 -8.50 3.88 -21.88
C MET A 107 -7.63 3.56 -23.10
N LEU A 108 -6.32 3.34 -22.91
CA LEU A 108 -5.39 2.98 -23.99
C LEU A 108 -5.72 1.63 -24.63
N GLN A 109 -6.35 0.71 -23.90
CA GLN A 109 -6.82 -0.58 -24.41
C GLN A 109 -8.25 -0.53 -24.97
N GLY A 110 -8.89 0.65 -25.01
CA GLY A 110 -10.27 0.80 -25.47
C GLY A 110 -11.31 0.18 -24.53
N ILE A 111 -10.98 0.04 -23.25
CA ILE A 111 -11.79 -0.61 -22.24
C ILE A 111 -12.60 0.44 -21.47
N ASP A 112 -13.93 0.35 -21.56
CA ASP A 112 -14.85 1.24 -20.86
C ASP A 112 -15.12 0.73 -19.43
N ILE A 113 -14.30 1.19 -18.47
CA ILE A 113 -14.50 1.00 -17.04
C ILE A 113 -14.63 2.37 -16.38
N LYS A 114 -15.66 2.54 -15.55
CA LYS A 114 -15.89 3.79 -14.83
C LYS A 114 -14.78 4.04 -13.81
N PHE A 115 -14.26 5.28 -13.75
CA PHE A 115 -13.26 5.68 -12.76
C PHE A 115 -13.67 5.35 -11.32
N LYS A 116 -14.95 5.56 -10.96
CA LYS A 116 -15.49 5.21 -9.63
C LYS A 116 -15.29 3.73 -9.28
N ASP A 117 -15.38 2.85 -10.27
CA ASP A 117 -15.20 1.42 -10.06
C ASP A 117 -13.74 1.05 -9.85
N ILE A 118 -12.82 1.67 -10.61
CA ILE A 118 -11.37 1.55 -10.44
C ILE A 118 -10.94 2.10 -9.08
N PHE A 119 -11.46 3.27 -8.69
CA PHE A 119 -11.19 3.90 -7.40
C PHE A 119 -11.63 3.03 -6.23
N LYS A 120 -12.81 2.43 -6.33
CA LYS A 120 -13.28 1.45 -5.34
C LYS A 120 -12.38 0.21 -5.29
N THR A 121 -11.93 -0.29 -6.43
CA THR A 121 -10.99 -1.41 -6.51
C THR A 121 -9.65 -1.08 -5.86
N ALA A 122 -9.09 0.11 -6.10
CA ALA A 122 -7.84 0.56 -5.47
C ALA A 122 -7.96 0.62 -3.95
N MET A 123 -9.08 1.14 -3.42
CA MET A 123 -9.35 1.15 -1.98
C MET A 123 -9.46 -0.25 -1.38
N LEU A 124 -10.11 -1.19 -2.07
CA LEU A 124 -10.24 -2.56 -1.58
C LEU A 124 -8.91 -3.31 -1.59
N ALA A 125 -8.09 -3.10 -2.62
CA ALA A 125 -6.79 -3.75 -2.75
C ALA A 125 -5.79 -3.31 -1.67
N GLU A 126 -6.00 -2.16 -1.04
CA GLU A 126 -5.15 -1.66 0.06
C GLU A 126 -5.19 -2.55 1.31
N GLY A 127 -6.16 -3.46 1.41
CA GLY A 127 -6.10 -4.55 2.38
C GLY A 127 -4.78 -5.33 2.33
N VAL A 128 -4.14 -5.45 1.16
CA VAL A 128 -2.82 -6.09 1.01
C VAL A 128 -1.75 -5.34 1.82
N PHE A 129 -1.72 -4.01 1.74
CA PHE A 129 -0.74 -3.19 2.48
C PHE A 129 -1.06 -3.08 3.97
N ILE A 130 -2.33 -3.21 4.37
CA ILE A 130 -2.69 -3.35 5.79
C ILE A 130 -2.14 -4.65 6.35
N VAL A 131 -2.33 -5.78 5.63
CA VAL A 131 -1.77 -7.08 6.02
C VAL A 131 -0.24 -7.01 6.08
N ALA A 132 0.39 -6.36 5.10
CA ALA A 132 1.84 -6.13 5.11
C ALA A 132 2.31 -5.40 6.38
N GLN A 133 1.62 -4.33 6.78
CA GLN A 133 1.95 -3.59 8.00
C GLN A 133 1.75 -4.42 9.27
N VAL A 134 0.70 -5.25 9.33
CA VAL A 134 0.49 -6.14 10.48
C VAL A 134 1.60 -7.18 10.58
N ILE A 135 2.01 -7.79 9.46
CA ILE A 135 3.13 -8.74 9.43
C ILE A 135 4.43 -8.04 9.87
N PHE A 136 4.67 -6.84 9.36
CA PHE A 136 5.82 -6.02 9.75
C PHE A 136 5.84 -5.73 11.25
N MET A 137 4.72 -5.26 11.78
CA MET A 137 4.53 -4.93 13.20
C MET A 137 4.76 -6.16 14.08
N ILE A 138 4.21 -7.32 13.71
CA ILE A 138 4.43 -8.59 14.43
C ILE A 138 5.92 -8.96 14.41
N SER A 139 6.57 -8.84 13.25
CA SER A 139 7.98 -9.18 13.12
C SER A 139 8.88 -8.31 14.01
N LEU A 140 8.63 -7.00 14.05
CA LEU A 140 9.32 -6.07 14.95
C LEU A 140 9.05 -6.38 16.42
N TYR A 141 7.80 -6.69 16.76
CA TYR A 141 7.43 -7.00 18.14
C TYR A 141 8.14 -8.26 18.68
N VAL A 142 8.29 -9.29 17.84
CA VAL A 142 9.01 -10.52 18.22
C VAL A 142 10.51 -10.28 18.45
N HIS A 143 11.10 -9.28 17.78
CA HIS A 143 12.53 -8.96 17.86
C HIS A 143 12.80 -7.67 18.63
N LEU A 144 11.90 -7.25 19.51
CA LEU A 144 11.89 -5.91 20.14
C LEU A 144 13.21 -5.56 20.87
N GLU A 145 13.95 -6.57 21.35
CA GLU A 145 15.23 -6.37 22.03
C GLU A 145 16.34 -5.85 21.10
N ASP A 146 16.30 -6.23 19.82
CA ASP A 146 17.27 -5.85 18.79
C ASP A 146 16.81 -4.63 17.95
N VAL A 147 15.58 -4.17 18.16
CA VAL A 147 15.00 -3.04 17.45
C VAL A 147 15.62 -1.73 17.93
N THR A 148 16.26 -1.01 17.01
CA THR A 148 16.65 0.39 17.15
C THR A 148 15.95 1.21 16.08
N LEU A 149 15.87 2.54 16.28
CA LEU A 149 15.28 3.42 15.26
C LEU A 149 16.01 3.31 13.92
N GLN A 150 17.34 3.19 13.94
CA GLN A 150 18.19 3.06 12.75
C GLN A 150 17.94 1.73 12.02
N ASN A 151 17.86 0.62 12.75
CA ASN A 151 17.61 -0.69 12.14
C ASN A 151 16.18 -0.81 11.60
N THR A 152 15.22 -0.16 12.27
CA THR A 152 13.81 -0.15 11.82
C THR A 152 13.65 0.57 10.49
N SER A 153 14.38 1.67 10.27
CA SER A 153 14.33 2.44 9.03
C SER A 153 14.81 1.66 7.79
N GLY A 154 15.55 0.56 7.96
CA GLY A 154 15.97 -0.32 6.87
C GLY A 154 15.29 -1.68 6.85
N TYR A 155 14.44 -1.96 7.83
CA TYR A 155 13.75 -3.24 7.92
C TYR A 155 12.50 -3.21 7.05
N TYR A 156 12.52 -3.97 5.94
CA TYR A 156 11.38 -4.09 5.02
C TYR A 156 11.21 -5.54 4.58
N PRO A 157 10.63 -6.41 5.43
CA PRO A 157 10.54 -7.82 5.15
C PRO A 157 9.83 -8.08 3.83
N PHE A 158 10.31 -9.08 3.09
CA PHE A 158 9.81 -9.45 1.76
C PHE A 158 10.02 -8.41 0.65
N SER A 159 10.84 -7.38 0.88
CA SER A 159 11.34 -6.49 -0.18
C SER A 159 12.63 -7.02 -0.81
N ALA A 160 12.96 -6.55 -2.01
CA ALA A 160 14.24 -6.83 -2.64
C ALA A 160 15.41 -6.32 -1.78
N LEU A 161 15.24 -5.17 -1.10
CA LEU A 161 16.24 -4.63 -0.17
C LEU A 161 16.55 -5.60 0.97
N TYR A 162 15.54 -6.25 1.53
CA TYR A 162 15.73 -7.23 2.61
C TYR A 162 16.58 -8.43 2.18
N PHE A 163 16.40 -8.92 0.96
CA PHE A 163 17.20 -10.04 0.44
C PHE A 163 18.62 -9.63 0.05
N ILE A 164 18.82 -8.39 -0.40
CA ILE A 164 20.14 -7.87 -0.78
C ILE A 164 20.96 -7.48 0.45
N GLY A 165 20.32 -7.03 1.52
CA GLY A 165 20.97 -6.41 2.69
C GLY A 165 21.26 -4.94 2.42
N MET A 166 20.81 -4.06 3.33
CA MET A 166 20.97 -2.61 3.18
C MET A 166 22.45 -2.20 3.12
N GLU A 167 23.30 -2.88 3.88
CA GLU A 167 24.75 -2.70 3.93
C GLU A 167 25.45 -2.98 2.59
N ASN A 168 24.82 -3.74 1.68
CA ASN A 168 25.36 -4.04 0.36
C ASN A 168 24.90 -3.02 -0.71
N VAL A 169 24.05 -2.06 -0.35
CA VAL A 169 23.54 -1.03 -1.26
C VAL A 169 24.34 0.26 -1.09
N ASN A 170 25.39 0.41 -1.89
CA ASN A 170 26.28 1.59 -1.83
C ASN A 170 25.58 2.90 -2.24
N ALA A 171 24.52 2.81 -3.07
CA ALA A 171 23.85 3.97 -3.62
C ALA A 171 22.56 4.28 -2.86
N GLN A 172 22.53 5.40 -2.13
CA GLN A 172 21.37 5.80 -1.31
C GLN A 172 20.07 5.93 -2.13
N TRP A 173 20.15 6.39 -3.38
CA TRP A 173 18.98 6.48 -4.27
C TRP A 173 18.34 5.13 -4.57
N ALA A 174 19.10 4.03 -4.52
CA ALA A 174 18.62 2.69 -4.84
C ALA A 174 17.88 2.01 -3.68
N VAL A 175 18.02 2.52 -2.45
CA VAL A 175 17.35 1.98 -1.26
C VAL A 175 15.83 2.03 -1.44
N TYR A 176 15.28 3.18 -1.86
CA TYR A 176 13.83 3.34 -1.99
C TYR A 176 13.20 2.45 -3.09
N PRO A 177 13.75 2.37 -4.32
CA PRO A 177 13.26 1.42 -5.32
C PRO A 177 13.33 -0.04 -4.86
N LEU A 178 14.44 -0.47 -4.23
CA LEU A 178 14.61 -1.84 -3.75
C LEU A 178 13.66 -2.20 -2.61
N GLN A 179 13.31 -1.24 -1.76
CA GLN A 179 12.28 -1.38 -0.75
C GLN A 179 10.88 -1.49 -1.37
N THR A 180 10.61 -0.66 -2.39
CA THR A 180 9.30 -0.59 -3.06
C THR A 180 8.98 -1.89 -3.80
N ILE A 181 9.99 -2.52 -4.40
CA ILE A 181 9.85 -3.85 -5.01
C ILE A 181 9.75 -4.90 -3.89
N ASN A 182 8.52 -5.33 -3.58
CA ASN A 182 8.25 -6.30 -2.52
C ASN A 182 7.10 -7.26 -2.90
N LEU A 183 6.96 -8.34 -2.12
CA LEU A 183 5.91 -9.34 -2.32
C LEU A 183 4.49 -8.74 -2.28
N PHE A 184 4.24 -7.77 -1.40
CA PHE A 184 2.93 -7.15 -1.25
C PHE A 184 2.57 -6.27 -2.44
N GLU A 185 3.54 -5.69 -3.12
CA GLU A 185 3.35 -4.98 -4.39
C GLU A 185 2.82 -5.91 -5.49
N VAL A 186 3.41 -7.11 -5.59
CA VAL A 186 2.97 -8.15 -6.53
C VAL A 186 1.56 -8.64 -6.16
N LEU A 187 1.29 -8.87 -4.87
CA LEU A 187 -0.04 -9.22 -4.39
C LEU A 187 -1.07 -8.12 -4.65
N TYR A 188 -0.68 -6.85 -4.52
CA TYR A 188 -1.53 -5.71 -4.78
C TYR A 188 -1.97 -5.66 -6.25
N VAL A 189 -1.02 -5.83 -7.18
CA VAL A 189 -1.30 -5.97 -8.62
C VAL A 189 -2.27 -7.13 -8.90
N ALA A 190 -2.03 -8.29 -8.30
CA ALA A 190 -2.90 -9.45 -8.45
C ALA A 190 -4.31 -9.19 -7.88
N VAL A 191 -4.44 -8.58 -6.71
CA VAL A 191 -5.74 -8.29 -6.10
C VAL A 191 -6.53 -7.27 -6.94
N ILE A 192 -5.88 -6.23 -7.47
CA ILE A 192 -6.53 -5.29 -8.39
C ILE A 192 -7.03 -5.99 -9.64
N ALA A 193 -6.17 -6.78 -10.31
CA ALA A 193 -6.54 -7.51 -11.51
C ALA A 193 -7.73 -8.46 -11.26
N TRP A 194 -7.74 -9.14 -10.12
CA TRP A 194 -8.84 -9.99 -9.70
C TRP A 194 -10.13 -9.20 -9.41
N LEU A 195 -10.04 -8.06 -8.73
CA LEU A 195 -11.21 -7.22 -8.44
C LEU A 195 -11.80 -6.59 -9.70
N LEU A 196 -10.95 -6.15 -10.64
CA LEU A 196 -11.39 -5.65 -11.95
C LEU A 196 -12.10 -6.75 -12.74
N SER A 197 -11.59 -7.99 -12.69
CA SER A 197 -12.22 -9.09 -13.43
C SER A 197 -13.61 -9.47 -12.90
N LYS A 198 -13.91 -9.17 -11.64
CA LYS A 198 -15.26 -9.33 -11.08
C LYS A 198 -16.26 -8.26 -11.52
N LYS A 199 -15.79 -7.10 -12.00
CA LYS A 199 -16.65 -5.97 -12.37
C LYS A 199 -16.89 -5.81 -13.87
N TRP A 200 -15.84 -6.01 -14.68
CA TRP A 200 -15.90 -5.68 -16.11
C TRP A 200 -15.85 -6.92 -17.01
N ARG A 201 -14.85 -7.80 -16.84
CA ARG A 201 -14.73 -9.07 -17.59
C ARG A 201 -14.15 -10.20 -16.76
N PRO A 202 -14.67 -11.43 -16.86
CA PRO A 202 -14.34 -12.51 -15.94
C PRO A 202 -12.88 -13.03 -16.02
N ASP A 203 -12.08 -12.55 -16.98
CA ASP A 203 -10.71 -13.03 -17.16
C ASP A 203 -9.71 -12.24 -16.31
N PHE A 204 -9.06 -12.95 -15.39
CA PHE A 204 -7.99 -12.43 -14.54
C PHE A 204 -6.74 -12.01 -15.35
N ILE A 205 -6.43 -12.74 -16.42
CA ILE A 205 -5.28 -12.46 -17.27
C ILE A 205 -5.48 -11.16 -18.05
N GLU A 206 -6.70 -10.92 -18.55
CA GLU A 206 -7.06 -9.61 -19.13
C GLU A 206 -6.89 -8.49 -18.09
N GLY A 207 -7.29 -8.72 -16.83
CA GLY A 207 -7.05 -7.77 -15.74
C GLY A 207 -5.56 -7.48 -15.51
N LEU A 208 -4.71 -8.52 -15.51
CA LEU A 208 -3.25 -8.35 -15.38
C LEU A 208 -2.65 -7.56 -16.56
N ASN A 209 -3.11 -7.83 -17.79
CA ASN A 209 -2.66 -7.12 -18.98
C ASN A 209 -3.00 -5.63 -18.96
N ILE A 210 -3.96 -5.21 -18.14
CA ILE A 210 -4.26 -3.79 -17.89
C ILE A 210 -3.36 -3.29 -16.77
N VAL A 211 -3.41 -3.94 -15.60
CA VAL A 211 -2.82 -3.42 -14.36
C VAL A 211 -1.30 -3.39 -14.41
N ILE A 212 -0.64 -4.44 -14.92
CA ILE A 212 0.83 -4.50 -14.94
C ILE A 212 1.43 -3.33 -15.75
N PRO A 213 1.08 -3.11 -17.03
CA PRO A 213 1.67 -2.01 -17.78
C PRO A 213 1.23 -0.65 -17.27
N SER A 214 0.01 -0.51 -16.74
CA SER A 214 -0.52 0.78 -16.31
C SER A 214 0.02 1.20 -14.94
N TYR A 215 -0.17 0.37 -13.93
CA TYR A 215 0.27 0.62 -12.56
C TYR A 215 1.77 0.43 -12.44
N GLY A 216 2.35 -0.57 -13.09
CA GLY A 216 3.80 -0.80 -13.09
C GLY A 216 4.58 0.37 -13.69
N LEU A 217 4.10 0.97 -14.80
CA LEU A 217 4.72 2.17 -15.34
C LEU A 217 4.56 3.37 -14.40
N GLY A 218 3.38 3.53 -13.80
CA GLY A 218 3.15 4.55 -12.77
C GLY A 218 4.12 4.42 -11.59
N LEU A 219 4.23 3.22 -11.04
CA LEU A 219 5.12 2.90 -9.93
C LEU A 219 6.59 3.16 -10.30
N LEU A 220 7.00 2.79 -11.53
CA LEU A 220 8.34 3.07 -12.03
C LEU A 220 8.62 4.58 -12.12
N LEU A 221 7.68 5.37 -12.64
CA LEU A 221 7.81 6.83 -12.67
C LEU A 221 7.91 7.42 -11.26
N TRP A 222 7.11 6.90 -10.32
CA TRP A 222 7.16 7.31 -8.92
C TRP A 222 8.52 6.98 -8.27
N MET A 223 9.04 5.77 -8.47
CA MET A 223 10.36 5.37 -7.96
C MET A 223 11.47 6.24 -8.54
N VAL A 224 11.45 6.53 -9.84
CA VAL A 224 12.43 7.40 -10.50
C VAL A 224 12.35 8.83 -9.93
N LEU A 225 11.15 9.35 -9.73
CA LEU A 225 10.95 10.66 -9.12
C LEU A 225 11.53 10.72 -7.71
N VAL A 226 11.23 9.74 -6.85
CA VAL A 226 11.75 9.70 -5.48
C VAL A 226 13.27 9.54 -5.47
N ALA A 227 13.82 8.65 -6.30
CA ALA A 227 15.27 8.49 -6.44
C ALA A 227 15.95 9.80 -6.88
N PHE A 228 15.34 10.52 -7.83
CA PHE A 228 15.82 11.83 -8.25
C PHE A 228 15.78 12.85 -7.10
N LEU A 229 14.69 12.92 -6.35
CA LEU A 229 14.58 13.84 -5.20
C LEU A 229 15.63 13.53 -4.12
N ILE A 230 15.88 12.25 -3.83
CA ILE A 230 16.93 11.84 -2.88
C ILE A 230 18.30 12.33 -3.36
N LEU A 231 18.62 12.19 -4.65
CA LEU A 231 19.87 12.67 -5.23
C LEU A 231 20.04 14.20 -5.18
N GLN A 232 18.97 14.98 -5.15
CA GLN A 232 19.04 16.44 -5.05
C GLN A 232 19.25 16.94 -3.61
N VAL A 233 18.86 16.13 -2.62
CA VAL A 233 18.96 16.49 -1.20
C VAL A 233 20.20 15.89 -0.54
N SER A 234 20.78 14.84 -1.14
CA SER A 234 22.05 14.21 -0.71
C SER A 234 23.27 15.01 -1.14
#